data_AF-R0KQI7-F1
#
_entry.id   AF-R0KQI7-F1
#
_cell.length_a   1.000
_cell.length_b   1.000
_cell.length_c   1.000
_cell.angle_alpha   90.00
_cell.angle_beta   90.00
_cell.angle_gamma   90.00
#
_symmetry.space_group_name_H-M   'P 1'
#
loop_
_entity.id
_entity.type
_entity.pdbx_description
1 polymer ?
#
loop_
_entity_poly.entity_id
_entity_poly.type
_entity_poly.pdbx_seq_one_letter_code
_entity_poly.pdbx_strand_id
1 'polypeptide(L)'
;MSATSNFLIDSLEQLSSVLRDKLGSSYDSNTLYLITVQGPTCSGKSTFSKFLVNLLKKFSLLAHLVHLDGFYTFIDNSKINEDDFDFDNPATIDWTAARQVVYDMIDKKDTITKFRRTKEVAKEAFEIKNHHNIGIFEGIYAGNLLGEKMFNTKEFDPTDSYKFIENQFIENPLHEYIKNYIKQNNGNKKKVYNVEWTETFIDSPYNIKSINKRWNDIKTLNIIFTSCFDRMKEIRTERDQATRNLTVETFI
;
A
#
# COMPACT_ATOMS: atom_id res chain seq x y z
N MET A 1 -1.03 -21.38 28.93
CA MET A 1 -0.82 -20.53 27.73
C MET A 1 -0.74 -19.09 28.23
N SER A 2 0.20 -18.27 27.74
CA SER A 2 0.39 -16.92 28.26
C SER A 2 -0.65 -15.94 27.70
N ALA A 3 -0.93 -14.83 28.40
CA ALA A 3 -1.87 -13.81 27.92
C ALA A 3 -1.54 -13.32 26.49
N THR A 4 -0.25 -13.30 26.13
CA THR A 4 0.27 -12.94 24.82
C THR A 4 -0.20 -13.89 23.69
N SER A 5 -0.41 -15.18 23.96
CA SER A 5 -0.89 -16.11 22.91
C SER A 5 -2.35 -15.87 22.56
N ASN A 6 -3.18 -15.50 23.54
CA ASN A 6 -4.61 -15.30 23.32
C ASN A 6 -4.85 -14.00 22.53
N PHE A 7 -4.19 -12.90 22.91
CA PHE A 7 -4.26 -11.63 22.17
C PHE A 7 -3.87 -11.76 20.68
N LEU A 8 -2.87 -12.60 20.38
CA LEU A 8 -2.46 -12.89 19.00
C LEU A 8 -3.50 -13.70 18.22
N ILE A 9 -4.20 -14.64 18.87
CA ILE A 9 -5.29 -15.42 18.28
C ILE A 9 -6.48 -14.50 17.99
N ASP A 10 -6.93 -13.73 18.98
CA ASP A 10 -8.07 -12.81 18.83
C ASP A 10 -7.82 -11.78 17.70
N SER A 11 -6.61 -11.23 17.63
CA SER A 11 -6.20 -10.30 16.55
C SER A 11 -6.18 -10.98 15.17
N LEU A 12 -5.79 -12.26 15.10
CA LEU A 12 -5.80 -13.05 13.86
C LEU A 12 -7.22 -13.39 13.41
N GLU A 13 -8.12 -13.71 14.34
CA GLU A 13 -9.53 -13.96 14.04
C GLU A 13 -10.24 -12.69 13.56
N GLN A 14 -10.02 -11.56 14.22
CA GLN A 14 -10.53 -10.25 13.77
C GLN A 14 -10.01 -9.89 12.37
N LEU A 15 -8.69 -9.99 12.13
CA LEU A 15 -8.12 -9.74 10.80
C LEU A 15 -8.69 -10.71 9.75
N SER A 16 -8.84 -11.99 10.09
CA SER A 16 -9.42 -12.99 9.20
C SER A 16 -10.89 -12.68 8.88
N SER A 17 -11.66 -12.19 9.86
CA SER A 17 -13.04 -11.76 9.68
C SER A 17 -13.13 -10.57 8.72
N VAL A 18 -12.33 -9.52 8.93
CA VAL A 18 -12.26 -8.34 8.05
C VAL A 18 -11.83 -8.73 6.63
N LEU A 19 -10.84 -9.62 6.48
CA LEU A 19 -10.41 -10.10 5.16
C LEU A 19 -11.53 -10.90 4.46
N ARG A 20 -12.28 -11.74 5.18
CA ARG A 20 -13.42 -12.49 4.62
C ARG A 20 -14.58 -11.58 4.21
N ASP A 21 -14.91 -10.58 5.01
CA ASP A 21 -15.95 -9.59 4.70
C ASP A 21 -15.56 -8.76 3.45
N LYS A 22 -14.34 -8.20 3.43
CA LYS A 22 -13.92 -7.27 2.38
C LYS A 22 -13.44 -7.93 1.09
N LEU A 23 -12.84 -9.12 1.16
CA LEU A 23 -12.26 -9.80 -0.01
C LEU A 23 -13.04 -11.07 -0.42
N GLY A 24 -13.97 -11.54 0.41
CA GLY A 24 -14.79 -12.73 0.21
C GLY A 24 -14.35 -13.92 1.07
N SER A 25 -15.28 -14.86 1.28
CA SER A 25 -15.07 -16.04 2.14
C SER A 25 -14.03 -17.04 1.62
N SER A 26 -13.71 -16.99 0.32
CA SER A 26 -12.70 -17.81 -0.36
C SER A 26 -11.82 -16.97 -1.30
N TYR A 27 -10.59 -17.44 -1.52
CA TYR A 27 -9.65 -16.88 -2.49
C TYR A 27 -9.97 -17.40 -3.90
N ASP A 28 -10.07 -16.49 -4.87
CA ASP A 28 -10.20 -16.81 -6.29
C ASP A 28 -8.91 -16.47 -7.06
N SER A 29 -8.32 -17.48 -7.69
CA SER A 29 -7.13 -17.33 -8.53
C SER A 29 -7.37 -16.61 -9.86
N ASN A 30 -8.60 -16.15 -10.14
CA ASN A 30 -8.98 -15.28 -11.26
C ASN A 30 -9.37 -13.86 -10.81
N THR A 31 -9.23 -13.52 -9.52
CA THR A 31 -9.43 -12.17 -8.97
C THR A 31 -8.09 -11.54 -8.63
N LEU A 32 -7.95 -10.23 -8.88
CA LEU A 32 -6.85 -9.40 -8.39
C LEU A 32 -7.25 -8.73 -7.07
N TYR A 33 -6.42 -8.86 -6.05
CA TYR A 33 -6.60 -8.28 -4.74
C TYR A 33 -5.58 -7.16 -4.54
N LEU A 34 -6.04 -5.93 -4.38
CA LEU A 34 -5.21 -4.75 -4.16
C LEU A 34 -5.45 -4.22 -2.74
N ILE A 35 -4.45 -4.34 -1.88
CA ILE A 35 -4.54 -3.95 -0.46
C ILE A 35 -3.63 -2.74 -0.24
N THR A 36 -4.16 -1.66 0.31
CA THR A 36 -3.36 -0.51 0.75
C THR A 36 -3.22 -0.50 2.26
N VAL A 37 -2.03 -0.22 2.78
CA VAL A 37 -1.72 -0.09 4.20
C VAL A 37 -1.17 1.31 4.45
N GLN A 38 -2.03 2.19 4.95
CA GLN A 38 -1.77 3.61 5.13
C GLN A 38 -1.59 4.00 6.62
N GLY A 39 -0.98 5.15 6.89
CA GLY A 39 -0.85 5.71 8.25
C GLY A 39 0.48 6.45 8.48
N PRO A 40 0.61 7.24 9.56
CA PRO A 40 1.78 8.08 9.80
C PRO A 40 3.05 7.26 10.05
N THR A 41 4.21 7.90 9.96
CA THR A 41 5.50 7.29 10.31
C THR A 41 5.48 6.70 11.73
N CYS A 42 6.21 5.60 11.94
CA CYS A 42 6.22 4.81 13.18
C CYS A 42 4.90 4.13 13.63
N SER A 43 3.80 4.17 12.87
CA SER A 43 2.53 3.52 13.26
C SER A 43 2.49 1.98 13.13
N GLY A 44 3.57 1.33 12.66
CA GLY A 44 3.65 -0.14 12.57
C GLY A 44 3.22 -0.78 11.25
N LYS A 45 2.76 0.02 10.27
CA LYS A 45 2.35 -0.42 8.91
C LYS A 45 3.28 -1.45 8.25
N SER A 46 4.59 -1.19 8.24
CA SER A 46 5.56 -2.01 7.54
C SER A 46 5.76 -3.35 8.25
N THR A 47 5.64 -3.38 9.58
CA THR A 47 5.59 -4.60 10.40
C THR A 47 4.33 -5.41 10.10
N PHE A 48 3.16 -4.76 10.11
CA PHE A 48 1.89 -5.39 9.77
C PHE A 48 1.87 -5.94 8.33
N SER A 49 2.39 -5.19 7.37
CA SER A 49 2.41 -5.61 5.96
C SER A 49 3.33 -6.82 5.74
N LYS A 50 4.49 -6.85 6.39
CA LYS A 50 5.38 -8.03 6.42
C LYS A 50 4.70 -9.22 7.09
N PHE A 51 3.98 -8.99 8.20
CA PHE A 51 3.17 -10.02 8.86
C PHE A 51 2.07 -10.59 7.95
N LEU A 52 1.33 -9.73 7.25
CA LEU A 52 0.28 -10.13 6.31
C LEU A 52 0.84 -10.95 5.14
N VAL A 53 1.97 -10.55 4.55
CA VAL A 53 2.66 -11.35 3.52
C VAL A 53 3.08 -12.72 4.05
N ASN A 54 3.66 -12.77 5.26
CA ASN A 54 4.07 -14.02 5.88
C ASN A 54 2.87 -14.92 6.23
N LEU A 55 1.73 -14.33 6.61
CA LEU A 55 0.48 -15.04 6.87
C LEU A 55 -0.07 -15.65 5.58
N LEU A 56 -0.19 -14.86 4.51
CA LEU A 56 -0.61 -15.34 3.19
C LEU A 56 0.29 -16.46 2.67
N LYS A 57 1.61 -16.32 2.84
CA LYS A 57 2.60 -17.34 2.45
C LYS A 57 2.40 -18.68 3.16
N LYS A 58 1.92 -18.70 4.42
CA LYS A 58 1.57 -19.96 5.13
C LYS A 58 0.40 -20.71 4.48
N PHE A 59 -0.47 -20.01 3.75
CA PHE A 59 -1.56 -20.58 2.97
C PHE A 59 -1.18 -20.80 1.49
N SER A 60 0.11 -20.79 1.16
CA SER A 60 0.63 -20.86 -0.21
C SER A 60 0.15 -19.71 -1.14
N LEU A 61 -0.36 -18.62 -0.55
CA LEU A 61 -0.72 -17.41 -1.28
C LEU A 61 0.49 -16.47 -1.31
N LEU A 62 0.96 -16.15 -2.50
CA LEU A 62 2.08 -15.24 -2.71
C LEU A 62 1.54 -13.83 -3.00
N ALA A 63 2.20 -12.81 -2.44
CA ALA A 63 1.79 -11.42 -2.54
C ALA A 63 2.98 -10.50 -2.84
N HIS A 64 2.76 -9.50 -3.70
CA HIS A 64 3.72 -8.42 -3.96
C HIS A 64 3.58 -7.33 -2.89
N LEU A 65 4.51 -7.28 -1.92
CA LEU A 65 4.66 -6.11 -1.05
C LEU A 65 5.43 -4.99 -1.76
N VAL A 66 4.81 -3.83 -1.91
CA VAL A 66 5.32 -2.63 -2.56
C VAL A 66 5.37 -1.52 -1.51
N HIS A 67 6.57 -1.07 -1.16
CA HIS A 67 6.76 0.07 -0.27
C HIS A 67 6.78 1.36 -1.11
N LEU A 68 5.86 2.29 -0.86
CA LEU A 68 5.80 3.57 -1.57
C LEU A 68 7.01 4.46 -1.29
N ASP A 69 7.69 4.25 -0.17
CA ASP A 69 8.97 4.89 0.16
C ASP A 69 10.08 4.60 -0.89
N GLY A 70 9.96 3.49 -1.65
CA GLY A 70 10.85 3.23 -2.78
C GLY A 70 10.63 4.18 -3.97
N PHE A 71 9.48 4.85 -4.03
CA PHE A 71 9.06 5.68 -5.15
C PHE A 71 9.36 7.17 -4.93
N TYR A 72 9.88 7.57 -3.76
CA TYR A 72 10.36 8.94 -3.57
C TYR A 72 11.25 9.37 -4.74
N THR A 73 10.93 10.50 -5.35
CA THR A 73 11.73 11.13 -6.40
C THR A 73 13.09 11.43 -5.83
N PHE A 74 14.17 11.16 -6.58
CA PHE A 74 15.47 11.64 -6.15
C PHE A 74 15.48 13.16 -6.21
N ILE A 75 16.08 13.76 -5.20
CA ILE A 75 16.23 15.19 -5.09
C ILE A 75 17.70 15.42 -4.78
N ASP A 76 18.28 16.38 -5.49
CA ASP A 76 19.69 16.65 -5.43
C ASP A 76 20.01 17.33 -4.10
N ASN A 77 20.45 16.54 -3.10
CA ASN A 77 20.80 17.04 -1.75
C ASN A 77 21.83 18.19 -1.79
N SER A 78 22.58 18.38 -2.89
CA SER A 78 23.48 19.54 -3.03
C SER A 78 22.78 20.88 -3.25
N LYS A 79 21.45 20.87 -3.49
CA LYS A 79 20.62 22.04 -3.84
C LYS A 79 19.52 22.33 -2.84
N ILE A 80 19.42 21.56 -1.76
CA ILE A 80 18.33 21.67 -0.78
C ILE A 80 18.91 21.78 0.62
N ASN A 81 18.39 22.73 1.39
CA ASN A 81 18.60 22.75 2.83
C ASN A 81 17.72 21.65 3.45
N GLU A 82 18.33 20.62 4.04
CA GLU A 82 17.59 19.45 4.54
C GLU A 82 16.58 19.82 5.65
N ASP A 83 16.83 20.90 6.39
CA ASP A 83 15.95 21.42 7.45
C ASP A 83 14.64 22.04 6.91
N ASP A 84 14.63 22.52 5.66
CA ASP A 84 13.46 23.16 5.03
C ASP A 84 12.66 22.18 4.14
N PHE A 85 13.07 20.90 4.07
CA PHE A 85 12.52 19.94 3.11
C PHE A 85 11.48 18.99 3.72
N ASP A 86 10.26 19.05 3.19
CA ASP A 86 9.15 18.20 3.63
C ASP A 86 9.14 16.86 2.87
N PHE A 87 9.83 15.87 3.44
CA PHE A 87 9.85 14.49 2.93
C PHE A 87 8.48 13.80 2.97
N ASP A 88 7.59 14.21 3.87
CA ASP A 88 6.24 13.65 3.96
C ASP A 88 5.29 14.32 2.93
N ASN A 89 5.71 15.36 2.20
CA ASN A 89 4.88 16.04 1.20
C ASN A 89 4.51 15.11 0.01
N PRO A 90 3.23 15.04 -0.42
CA PRO A 90 2.79 14.18 -1.52
C PRO A 90 3.53 14.34 -2.86
N ALA A 91 4.09 15.52 -3.15
CA ALA A 91 4.83 15.77 -4.39
C ALA A 91 6.19 15.06 -4.45
N THR A 92 6.72 14.60 -3.32
CA THR A 92 7.98 13.84 -3.26
C THR A 92 7.85 12.42 -3.82
N ILE A 93 6.64 11.90 -4.01
CA ILE A 93 6.43 10.52 -4.49
C ILE A 93 6.22 10.51 -6.00
N ASP A 94 6.94 9.62 -6.70
CA ASP A 94 6.72 9.30 -8.11
C ASP A 94 5.44 8.46 -8.28
N TRP A 95 4.30 9.13 -8.20
CA TRP A 95 2.98 8.51 -8.33
C TRP A 95 2.75 7.87 -9.71
N THR A 96 3.47 8.31 -10.74
CA THR A 96 3.38 7.70 -12.07
C THR A 96 4.01 6.33 -12.08
N ALA A 97 5.24 6.19 -11.56
CA ALA A 97 5.85 4.88 -11.38
C ALA A 97 5.06 4.00 -10.39
N ALA A 98 4.51 4.56 -9.31
CA ALA A 98 3.70 3.81 -8.35
C ALA A 98 2.41 3.24 -8.98
N ARG A 99 1.70 4.03 -9.80
CA ARG A 99 0.54 3.55 -10.57
C ARG A 99 0.93 2.52 -11.62
N GLN A 100 2.10 2.66 -12.25
CA GLN A 100 2.55 1.72 -13.28
C GLN A 100 2.61 0.29 -12.76
N VAL A 101 3.06 0.08 -11.51
CA VAL A 101 3.04 -1.24 -10.86
C VAL A 101 1.62 -1.82 -10.80
N VAL A 102 0.60 -1.00 -10.51
CA VAL A 102 -0.79 -1.47 -10.48
C VAL A 102 -1.30 -1.78 -11.89
N TYR A 103 -0.99 -0.94 -12.88
CA TYR A 103 -1.30 -1.24 -14.28
C TYR A 103 -0.66 -2.55 -14.73
N ASP A 104 0.62 -2.78 -14.44
CA ASP A 104 1.34 -4.00 -14.82
C ASP A 104 0.73 -5.26 -14.16
N MET A 105 0.22 -5.15 -12.94
CA MET A 105 -0.52 -6.22 -12.24
C MET A 105 -1.92 -6.48 -12.84
N ILE A 106 -2.65 -5.43 -13.24
CA ILE A 106 -3.96 -5.57 -13.91
C ILE A 106 -3.81 -6.20 -15.29
N ASP A 107 -2.82 -5.73 -16.05
CA ASP A 107 -2.51 -6.16 -17.41
C ASP A 107 -1.77 -7.50 -17.49
N LYS A 108 -1.32 -8.03 -16.34
CA LYS A 108 -0.55 -9.27 -16.20
C LYS A 108 0.72 -9.29 -17.04
N LYS A 109 1.51 -8.22 -16.94
CA LYS A 109 2.88 -8.19 -17.50
C LYS A 109 3.74 -9.27 -16.84
N ASP A 110 4.66 -9.87 -17.58
CA ASP A 110 5.55 -10.92 -17.05
C ASP A 110 6.46 -10.45 -15.90
N THR A 111 6.67 -9.14 -15.78
CA THR A 111 7.36 -8.48 -14.68
C THR A 111 6.61 -7.24 -14.20
N ILE A 112 6.88 -6.83 -12.95
CA ILE A 112 6.58 -5.48 -12.45
C ILE A 112 7.88 -4.82 -12.00
N THR A 113 7.98 -3.51 -12.19
CA THR A 113 9.10 -2.73 -11.64
C THR A 113 8.88 -2.47 -10.16
N LYS A 114 9.92 -2.68 -9.35
CA LYS A 114 10.00 -2.19 -7.98
C LYS A 114 11.19 -1.27 -7.84
N PHE A 115 11.13 -0.44 -6.80
CA PHE A 115 12.20 0.46 -6.44
C PHE A 115 12.65 0.18 -5.00
N ARG A 116 13.95 0.28 -4.77
CA ARG A 116 14.54 0.33 -3.43
C ARG A 116 15.43 1.56 -3.32
N ARG A 117 15.43 2.18 -2.15
CA ARG A 117 16.43 3.17 -1.76
C ARG A 117 17.53 2.43 -1.01
N THR A 118 18.78 2.57 -1.45
CA THR A 118 19.94 2.07 -0.69
C THR A 118 20.67 3.27 -0.09
N LYS A 119 21.65 3.05 0.79
CA LYS A 119 22.46 4.15 1.34
C LYS A 119 23.37 4.82 0.30
N GLU A 120 23.61 4.13 -0.81
CA GLU A 120 24.60 4.48 -1.84
C GLU A 120 23.94 4.88 -3.17
N VAL A 121 22.70 4.43 -3.42
CA VAL A 121 21.95 4.69 -4.66
C VAL A 121 20.63 5.38 -4.32
N ALA A 122 20.48 6.59 -4.87
CA ALA A 122 19.31 7.45 -4.81
C ALA A 122 17.96 6.71 -4.94
N LYS A 123 17.84 5.87 -5.98
CA LYS A 123 16.66 5.06 -6.31
C LYS A 123 17.12 3.97 -7.30
N GLU A 124 17.07 2.71 -6.89
CA GLU A 124 17.42 1.58 -7.76
C GLU A 124 16.14 0.88 -8.22
N ALA A 125 15.92 0.84 -9.54
CA ALA A 125 14.83 0.09 -10.17
C ALA A 125 15.25 -1.36 -10.40
N PHE A 126 14.36 -2.31 -10.10
CA PHE A 126 14.57 -3.73 -10.36
C PHE A 126 13.24 -4.40 -10.72
N GLU A 127 13.27 -5.28 -11.72
CA GLU A 127 12.10 -6.04 -12.13
C GLU A 127 11.92 -7.31 -11.28
N ILE A 128 10.67 -7.66 -10.98
CA ILE A 128 10.32 -8.95 -10.37
C ILE A 128 9.15 -9.62 -11.10
N LYS A 129 9.08 -10.95 -11.02
CA LYS A 129 8.15 -11.80 -11.79
C LYS A 129 6.66 -11.56 -11.47
N ASN A 130 5.89 -11.26 -12.53
CA ASN A 130 4.44 -10.99 -12.65
C ASN A 130 3.46 -12.10 -12.24
N HIS A 131 3.55 -12.70 -11.04
CA HIS A 131 2.77 -13.91 -10.72
C HIS A 131 1.85 -13.86 -9.51
N HIS A 132 1.61 -12.68 -8.93
CA HIS A 132 0.79 -12.60 -7.72
C HIS A 132 -0.51 -11.86 -7.98
N ASN A 133 -1.60 -12.57 -7.72
CA ASN A 133 -2.95 -12.03 -7.63
C ASN A 133 -3.14 -11.03 -6.48
N ILE A 134 -2.14 -10.82 -5.63
CA ILE A 134 -2.25 -10.01 -4.42
C ILE A 134 -1.15 -8.94 -4.43
N GLY A 135 -1.53 -7.68 -4.54
CA GLY A 135 -0.66 -6.52 -4.35
C GLY A 135 -0.93 -5.89 -2.99
N ILE A 136 0.12 -5.66 -2.20
CA ILE A 136 0.04 -4.96 -0.91
C ILE A 136 0.92 -3.71 -1.03
N PHE A 137 0.32 -2.54 -0.99
CA PHE A 137 0.96 -1.24 -1.15
C PHE A 137 1.01 -0.54 0.21
N GLU A 138 2.20 -0.23 0.72
CA GLU A 138 2.39 0.35 2.05
C GLU A 138 3.10 1.70 1.98
N GLY A 139 2.63 2.68 2.75
CA GLY A 139 3.23 4.02 2.83
C GLY A 139 2.28 5.04 3.46
N ILE A 140 2.78 6.23 3.77
CA ILE A 140 2.00 7.29 4.46
C ILE A 140 0.72 7.71 3.72
N TYR A 141 0.69 7.52 2.40
CA TYR A 141 -0.42 7.86 1.51
C TYR A 141 -0.94 6.69 0.68
N ALA A 142 -0.76 5.44 1.13
CA ALA A 142 -1.07 4.27 0.31
C ALA A 142 -2.51 4.24 -0.25
N GLY A 143 -3.52 4.67 0.53
CA GLY A 143 -4.90 4.73 0.07
C GLY A 143 -5.13 5.70 -1.10
N ASN A 144 -4.34 6.78 -1.22
CA ASN A 144 -4.42 7.72 -2.34
C ASN A 144 -3.95 7.13 -3.68
N LEU A 145 -3.28 5.97 -3.67
CA LEU A 145 -2.94 5.24 -4.90
C LEU A 145 -4.21 4.67 -5.58
N LEU A 146 -5.14 4.13 -4.79
CA LEU A 146 -6.34 3.42 -5.29
C LEU A 146 -7.65 4.18 -5.07
N GLY A 147 -7.64 5.25 -4.27
CA GLY A 147 -8.82 6.08 -4.01
C GLY A 147 -9.30 6.82 -5.26
N GLU A 148 -10.57 7.26 -5.23
CA GLU A 148 -11.18 7.95 -6.39
C GLU A 148 -10.44 9.23 -6.79
N LYS A 149 -9.88 9.90 -5.78
CA LYS A 149 -9.06 11.10 -5.91
C LYS A 149 -7.65 10.85 -5.40
N MET A 150 -6.69 11.51 -6.05
CA MET A 150 -5.28 11.53 -5.68
C MET A 150 -4.82 12.96 -5.44
N PHE A 151 -3.64 13.12 -4.83
CA PHE A 151 -3.05 14.45 -4.63
C PHE A 151 -2.71 15.13 -5.97
N ASN A 152 -3.00 16.42 -6.05
CA ASN A 152 -2.60 17.27 -7.16
C ASN A 152 -1.14 17.72 -6.99
N THR A 153 -0.19 16.81 -7.21
CA THR A 153 1.24 17.04 -6.92
C THR A 153 1.92 18.15 -7.72
N LYS A 154 1.19 18.87 -8.59
CA LYS A 154 1.65 20.10 -9.24
C LYS A 154 1.49 21.34 -8.37
N GLU A 155 0.53 21.34 -7.45
CA GLU A 155 0.26 22.48 -6.55
C GLU A 155 1.08 22.37 -5.26
N PHE A 156 1.25 21.16 -4.73
CA PHE A 156 2.17 20.88 -3.63
C PHE A 156 3.62 21.26 -3.98
N ASP A 157 4.34 21.78 -2.99
CA ASP A 157 5.78 22.05 -3.09
C ASP A 157 6.47 21.50 -1.84
N PRO A 158 7.44 20.57 -1.97
CA PRO A 158 8.11 20.00 -0.81
C PRO A 158 9.24 20.91 -0.26
N THR A 159 9.49 22.05 -0.90
CA THR A 159 10.39 23.11 -0.39
C THR A 159 9.63 24.30 0.22
N ASP A 160 8.29 24.29 0.16
CA ASP A 160 7.41 25.28 0.80
C ASP A 160 6.10 24.62 1.25
N SER A 161 6.11 24.04 2.46
CA SER A 161 4.91 23.46 3.08
C SER A 161 3.86 24.51 3.50
N TYR A 162 4.16 25.81 3.40
CA TYR A 162 3.22 26.91 3.65
C TYR A 162 2.53 27.42 2.37
N LYS A 163 2.99 26.98 1.20
CA LYS A 163 2.41 27.31 -0.10
C LYS A 163 0.91 27.06 -0.11
N PHE A 164 0.15 28.07 -0.53
CA PHE A 164 -1.29 27.93 -0.71
C PHE A 164 -1.61 26.95 -1.84
N ILE A 165 -2.46 25.97 -1.54
CA ILE A 165 -2.94 24.94 -2.47
C ILE A 165 -4.44 25.21 -2.69
N GLU A 166 -4.83 25.43 -3.94
CA GLU A 166 -6.21 25.74 -4.32
C GLU A 166 -7.02 24.44 -4.51
N ASN A 167 -6.43 23.45 -5.20
CA ASN A 167 -7.05 22.18 -5.53
C ASN A 167 -6.17 21.03 -5.03
N GLN A 168 -6.28 20.69 -3.74
CA GLN A 168 -5.48 19.62 -3.11
C GLN A 168 -5.63 18.24 -3.79
N PHE A 169 -6.78 17.97 -4.38
CA PHE A 169 -7.12 16.67 -4.95
C PHE A 169 -7.65 16.78 -6.39
N ILE A 170 -7.24 15.82 -7.22
CA ILE A 170 -7.71 15.62 -8.60
C ILE A 170 -8.18 14.18 -8.79
N GLU A 171 -8.98 13.93 -9.83
CA GLU A 171 -9.44 12.59 -10.19
C GLU A 171 -8.25 11.64 -10.44
N ASN A 172 -8.33 10.42 -9.91
CA ASN A 172 -7.28 9.43 -10.03
C ASN A 172 -7.42 8.63 -11.34
N PRO A 173 -6.49 8.73 -12.31
CA PRO A 173 -6.59 8.00 -13.57
C PRO A 173 -6.54 6.47 -13.39
N LEU A 174 -5.92 5.97 -12.31
CA LEU A 174 -5.91 4.54 -12.00
C LEU A 174 -7.29 4.04 -11.53
N HIS A 175 -8.06 4.87 -10.82
CA HIS A 175 -9.42 4.52 -10.41
C HIS A 175 -10.35 4.38 -11.61
N GLU A 176 -10.29 5.33 -12.54
CA GLU A 176 -11.03 5.24 -13.81
C GLU A 176 -10.56 4.08 -14.69
N TYR A 177 -9.26 3.75 -14.68
CA TYR A 177 -8.75 2.54 -15.34
C TYR A 177 -9.38 1.27 -14.75
N ILE A 178 -9.40 1.14 -13.41
CA ILE A 178 -9.99 0.00 -12.71
C ILE A 178 -11.50 -0.11 -12.99
N LYS A 179 -12.26 1.00 -12.92
CA LYS A 179 -13.69 1.03 -13.29
C LYS A 179 -13.92 0.53 -14.72
N ASN A 180 -13.16 1.06 -15.68
CA ASN A 180 -13.29 0.68 -17.09
C ASN A 180 -12.90 -0.78 -17.32
N TYR A 181 -11.85 -1.28 -16.66
CA TYR A 181 -11.45 -2.67 -16.67
C TYR A 181 -12.56 -3.60 -16.15
N ILE A 182 -13.15 -3.30 -14.98
CA ILE A 182 -14.25 -4.08 -14.38
C ILE A 182 -15.47 -4.08 -15.31
N LYS A 183 -15.82 -2.93 -15.89
CA LYS A 183 -16.95 -2.77 -16.83
C LYS A 183 -16.76 -3.60 -18.10
N GLN A 184 -15.55 -3.63 -18.66
CA GLN A 184 -15.24 -4.43 -19.86
C GLN A 184 -15.32 -5.93 -19.59
N ASN A 185 -14.80 -6.41 -18.45
CA ASN A 185 -14.70 -7.85 -18.18
C ASN A 185 -16.02 -8.47 -17.67
N ASN A 186 -16.87 -7.72 -16.97
CA ASN A 186 -18.18 -8.22 -16.54
C ASN A 186 -19.25 -8.21 -17.66
N GLY A 187 -19.03 -7.43 -18.73
CA GLY A 187 -19.97 -7.25 -19.83
C GLY A 187 -21.29 -6.61 -19.39
N ASN A 188 -22.29 -6.59 -20.27
CA ASN A 188 -23.66 -6.10 -19.95
C ASN A 188 -24.46 -7.06 -19.04
N LYS A 189 -23.79 -7.80 -18.15
CA LYS A 189 -24.46 -8.43 -17.01
C LYS A 189 -24.95 -7.32 -16.09
N LYS A 190 -26.24 -7.00 -16.22
CA LYS A 190 -26.99 -6.05 -15.39
C LYS A 190 -26.97 -6.50 -13.91
N LYS A 191 -25.85 -6.27 -13.21
CA LYS A 191 -25.85 -6.22 -11.74
C LYS A 191 -26.40 -4.86 -11.34
N VAL A 192 -27.41 -4.89 -10.48
CA VAL A 192 -28.03 -3.69 -9.91
C VAL A 192 -26.97 -2.97 -9.09
N TYR A 193 -26.69 -1.71 -9.43
CA TYR A 193 -25.84 -0.85 -8.63
C TYR A 193 -26.65 -0.29 -7.46
N ASN A 194 -26.51 -0.92 -6.29
CA ASN A 194 -26.70 -0.23 -5.02
C ASN A 194 -25.33 -0.10 -4.36
N VAL A 195 -24.93 1.12 -4.01
CA VAL A 195 -23.73 1.38 -3.21
C VAL A 195 -24.12 1.26 -1.74
N GLU A 196 -24.38 0.03 -1.29
CA GLU A 196 -24.59 -0.33 0.11
C GLU A 196 -24.20 -1.81 0.31
N TRP A 197 -23.67 -2.14 1.50
CA TRP A 197 -23.00 -3.42 1.77
C TRP A 197 -23.99 -4.57 2.04
N THR A 198 -23.90 -5.72 1.35
CA THR A 198 -23.89 -7.12 1.90
C THR A 198 -24.11 -8.28 0.87
N GLU A 199 -23.44 -9.41 1.13
CA GLU A 199 -23.78 -10.86 0.93
C GLU A 199 -24.03 -11.62 -0.43
N THR A 200 -23.12 -12.59 -0.66
CA THR A 200 -23.30 -14.07 -0.95
C THR A 200 -23.80 -14.64 -2.32
N PHE A 201 -23.04 -15.61 -2.90
CA PHE A 201 -23.43 -17.01 -3.30
C PHE A 201 -22.37 -17.74 -4.18
N ILE A 202 -22.46 -19.08 -4.34
CA ILE A 202 -21.38 -20.04 -4.71
C ILE A 202 -21.70 -20.87 -5.99
N ASP A 203 -20.73 -21.07 -6.90
CA ASP A 203 -20.41 -22.29 -7.71
C ASP A 203 -19.20 -22.02 -8.65
N SER A 204 -18.47 -22.92 -9.36
CA SER A 204 -18.25 -24.40 -9.37
C SER A 204 -16.86 -24.69 -10.04
N PRO A 205 -16.23 -25.88 -9.94
CA PRO A 205 -14.81 -26.05 -10.32
C PRO A 205 -14.50 -26.66 -11.71
N TYR A 206 -13.26 -26.37 -12.18
CA TYR A 206 -12.51 -26.96 -13.32
C TYR A 206 -12.98 -26.72 -14.77
N ASN A 207 -12.21 -25.88 -15.49
CA ASN A 207 -11.42 -26.36 -16.65
C ASN A 207 -10.29 -25.38 -17.00
N ILE A 208 -9.08 -25.89 -17.29
CA ILE A 208 -7.90 -25.06 -17.62
C ILE A 208 -7.49 -25.32 -19.08
N LYS A 209 -7.68 -24.32 -19.93
CA LYS A 209 -6.93 -24.15 -21.18
C LYS A 209 -6.22 -22.79 -21.14
N SER A 210 -4.98 -22.77 -21.61
CA SER A 210 -4.14 -21.58 -21.65
C SER A 210 -4.64 -20.58 -22.69
N ILE A 211 -5.27 -19.52 -22.20
CA ILE A 211 -5.60 -18.29 -22.91
C ILE A 211 -5.14 -17.15 -21.98
N ASN A 212 -4.77 -15.99 -22.53
CA ASN A 212 -4.44 -14.77 -21.77
C ASN A 212 -5.63 -14.35 -20.89
N LYS A 213 -5.76 -14.99 -19.72
CA LYS A 213 -6.85 -14.76 -18.77
C LYS A 213 -6.65 -13.40 -18.15
N ARG A 214 -7.43 -12.42 -18.58
CA ARG A 214 -7.75 -11.23 -17.77
C ARG A 214 -8.23 -11.66 -16.37
N TRP A 215 -8.01 -10.83 -15.35
CA TRP A 215 -8.73 -10.97 -14.08
C TRP A 215 -10.23 -10.81 -14.33
N ASN A 216 -11.03 -11.69 -13.74
CA ASN A 216 -12.50 -11.63 -13.78
C ASN A 216 -13.02 -10.46 -12.93
N ASP A 217 -12.30 -10.14 -11.84
CA ASP A 217 -12.68 -9.12 -10.86
C ASP A 217 -11.43 -8.46 -10.25
N ILE A 218 -11.60 -7.26 -9.69
CA ILE A 218 -10.58 -6.55 -8.91
C ILE A 218 -11.21 -6.13 -7.58
N LYS A 219 -10.63 -6.59 -6.46
CA LYS A 219 -11.07 -6.25 -5.10
C LYS A 219 -10.05 -5.38 -4.41
N THR A 220 -10.51 -4.28 -3.82
CA THR A 220 -9.68 -3.29 -3.12
C THR A 220 -9.96 -3.29 -1.61
N LEU A 221 -8.92 -3.25 -0.78
CA LEU A 221 -9.05 -3.09 0.68
C LEU A 221 -8.07 -2.01 1.16
N ASN A 222 -8.57 -0.98 1.84
CA ASN A 222 -7.74 0.02 2.49
C ASN A 222 -7.70 -0.21 4.02
N ILE A 223 -6.49 -0.36 4.56
CA ILE A 223 -6.21 -0.54 5.99
C ILE A 223 -5.49 0.72 6.47
N ILE A 224 -6.12 1.46 7.38
CA ILE A 224 -5.60 2.74 7.88
C ILE A 224 -5.12 2.54 9.32
N PHE A 225 -3.82 2.67 9.54
CA PHE A 225 -3.21 2.82 10.84
C PHE A 225 -3.31 4.27 11.28
N THR A 226 -3.98 4.52 12.40
CA THR A 226 -3.87 5.78 13.13
C THR A 226 -2.55 5.84 13.90
N SER A 227 -2.16 7.02 14.37
CA SER A 227 -0.97 7.19 15.20
C SER A 227 -1.12 6.47 16.54
N CYS A 228 -0.25 5.49 16.83
CA CYS A 228 0.03 5.08 18.21
C CYS A 228 0.78 6.22 18.92
N PHE A 229 0.04 7.24 19.36
CA PHE A 229 0.57 8.40 20.08
C PHE A 229 1.43 7.98 21.27
N ASP A 230 1.04 6.93 21.98
CA ASP A 230 1.75 6.44 23.15
C ASP A 230 3.09 5.77 22.76
N ARG A 231 3.13 4.95 21.70
CA ARG A 231 4.40 4.40 21.20
C ARG A 231 5.32 5.47 20.62
N MET A 232 4.77 6.55 20.04
CA MET A 232 5.58 7.70 19.60
C MET A 232 6.13 8.52 20.78
N LYS A 233 5.39 8.68 21.89
CA LYS A 233 5.91 9.26 23.13
C LYS A 233 7.01 8.39 23.73
N GLU A 234 6.81 7.07 23.75
CA GLU A 234 7.76 6.09 24.27
C GLU A 234 9.08 6.13 23.47
N ILE A 235 9.03 6.02 22.13
CA ILE A 235 10.21 6.08 21.26
C ILE A 235 10.94 7.44 21.36
N ARG A 236 10.20 8.56 21.49
CA ARG A 236 10.83 9.88 21.74
C ARG A 236 11.56 9.90 23.09
N THR A 237 10.95 9.36 24.13
CA THR A 237 11.55 9.26 25.47
C THR A 237 12.80 8.38 25.47
N GLU A 238 12.75 7.21 24.82
CA GLU A 238 13.91 6.33 24.58
C GLU A 238 15.04 7.05 23.83
N ARG A 239 14.72 7.79 22.75
CA ARG A 239 15.70 8.53 21.94
C ARG A 239 16.34 9.68 22.71
N ASP A 240 15.54 10.47 23.44
CA ASP A 240 16.02 11.61 24.22
C ASP A 240 16.91 11.13 25.38
N GLN A 241 16.59 9.98 25.98
CA GLN A 241 17.41 9.36 27.03
C GLN A 241 18.72 8.78 26.47
N ALA A 242 18.69 8.12 25.31
CA ALA A 242 19.91 7.67 24.62
C ALA A 242 20.81 8.84 24.23
N THR A 243 20.23 9.95 23.75
CA THR A 243 20.97 11.16 23.38
C THR A 243 21.66 11.79 24.59
N ARG A 244 20.98 11.84 25.75
CA ARG A 244 21.58 12.32 27.02
C ARG A 244 22.72 11.43 27.51
N ASN A 245 22.56 10.11 27.42
CA ASN A 245 23.61 9.17 27.84
C ASN A 245 24.87 9.33 26.97
N LEU A 246 24.70 9.44 25.64
CA LEU A 246 25.80 9.73 24.72
C LEU A 246 26.50 11.07 25.02
N THR A 247 25.75 12.11 25.41
CA THR A 247 26.37 13.39 25.79
C THR A 247 27.24 13.24 27.04
N VAL A 248 26.76 12.51 28.06
CA VAL A 248 27.49 12.27 29.31
C VAL A 248 28.79 11.49 29.05
N GLU A 249 28.78 10.49 28.16
CA GLU A 249 29.99 9.72 27.81
C GLU A 249 31.04 10.54 27.03
N THR A 250 30.65 11.60 26.30
CA THR A 250 31.61 12.52 25.64
C THR A 250 32.22 13.60 26.55
N PHE A 251 31.79 13.72 27.81
CA PHE A 251 32.28 14.72 28.76
C PHE A 251 33.11 14.11 29.93
N ILE A 252 33.59 12.88 29.77
CA ILE A 252 34.47 12.15 30.72
C ILE A 252 35.79 11.82 30.02
#